data_AF-A0A2J8Q0T0-F1
#
_entry.id   AF-A0A2J8Q0T0-F1
#
_cell.length_a   1.000
_cell.length_b   1.000
_cell.length_c   1.000
_cell.angle_alpha   90.00
_cell.angle_beta   90.00
_cell.angle_gamma   90.00
#
_symmetry.space_group_name_H-M   'P 1'
#
loop_
_entity.id
_entity.type
_entity.pdbx_description
1 polymer ?
#
loop_
_entity_poly.entity_id
_entity_poly.type
_entity_poly.pdbx_seq_one_letter_code
_entity_poly.pdbx_strand_id
1 'polypeptide(L)'
;MPQAFLLGSIHEPAGALMEPQPCPGSLAESFLEEELRLNAELSQLQFSEPVGIIYNPVEYAWEPHRNYVTRYCQGPKEVLFLGMNPGPFGMAQTGVPFGEVSMVRDWLGIVGPVLTPPQEHPKRPVLGLECPQSEVSGARFWGFFRNLCGQPEVFFHHCFVHNLCPLLFLAP
;
A
#
# COMPACT_ATOMS: atom_id res chain seq x y z
N MET A 1 51.50 17.64 -38.87
CA MET A 1 50.15 18.23 -39.04
C MET A 1 49.11 17.14 -38.88
N PRO A 2 48.32 17.16 -37.80
CA PRO A 2 46.98 16.60 -37.84
C PRO A 2 45.92 17.66 -37.51
N GLN A 3 44.85 17.64 -38.31
CA GLN A 3 43.67 18.50 -38.20
C GLN A 3 42.84 18.14 -36.96
N ALA A 4 42.30 19.17 -36.34
CA ALA A 4 41.24 19.07 -35.34
C ALA A 4 39.88 18.83 -36.03
N PHE A 5 39.06 17.96 -35.45
CA PHE A 5 37.61 17.97 -35.62
C PHE A 5 36.95 17.91 -34.24
N LEU A 6 36.15 18.95 -33.96
CA LEU A 6 35.28 19.11 -32.79
C LEU A 6 33.97 18.35 -33.02
N LEU A 7 33.54 17.58 -32.03
CA LEU A 7 32.17 17.08 -31.80
C LEU A 7 32.13 16.72 -30.30
N GLY A 8 31.20 17.08 -29.45
CA GLY A 8 29.97 17.85 -29.47
C GLY A 8 29.46 17.82 -28.02
N SER A 9 28.89 18.91 -27.51
CA SER A 9 28.42 19.00 -26.13
C SER A 9 27.26 18.04 -25.89
N ILE A 10 27.43 17.08 -24.96
CA ILE A 10 26.35 16.22 -24.50
C ILE A 10 25.52 17.06 -23.52
N HIS A 11 24.35 17.49 -23.97
CA HIS A 11 23.37 18.16 -23.15
C HIS A 11 22.65 17.09 -22.32
N GLU A 12 23.00 16.98 -21.04
CA GLU A 12 22.16 16.25 -20.08
C GLU A 12 20.87 17.05 -19.85
N PRO A 13 19.68 16.48 -20.06
CA PRO A 13 18.48 17.14 -19.59
C PRO A 13 18.47 17.02 -18.07
N ALA A 14 18.65 18.15 -17.39
CA ALA A 14 18.38 18.28 -15.97
C ALA A 14 16.93 17.87 -15.74
N GLY A 15 16.73 16.66 -15.20
CA GLY A 15 15.46 16.25 -14.64
C GLY A 15 15.14 17.24 -13.54
N ALA A 16 14.20 18.15 -13.82
CA ALA A 16 13.63 19.01 -12.80
C ALA A 16 13.06 18.10 -11.73
N LEU A 17 13.69 18.09 -10.55
CA LEU A 17 13.07 17.63 -9.33
C LEU A 17 11.82 18.49 -9.18
N MET A 18 10.66 17.94 -9.55
CA MET A 18 9.39 18.60 -9.28
C MET A 18 9.33 18.81 -7.78
N GLU A 19 9.40 20.08 -7.34
CA GLU A 19 9.04 20.41 -5.98
C GLU A 19 7.57 20.02 -5.80
N PRO A 20 7.22 19.32 -4.70
CA PRO A 20 5.85 18.93 -4.45
C PRO A 20 4.99 20.19 -4.36
N GLN A 21 4.05 20.33 -5.29
CA GLN A 21 3.06 21.40 -5.20
C GLN A 21 2.23 21.18 -3.93
N PRO A 22 1.99 22.21 -3.11
CA PRO A 22 1.16 22.07 -1.93
C PRO A 22 -0.29 21.77 -2.35
N CYS A 23 -0.71 20.52 -2.18
CA CYS A 23 -2.12 20.17 -2.22
C CYS A 23 -2.81 20.82 -1.01
N PRO A 24 -3.96 21.48 -1.18
CA PRO A 24 -4.69 22.13 -0.08
C PRO A 24 -5.29 21.14 0.93
N GLY A 25 -5.18 19.82 0.69
CA GLY A 25 -5.65 18.76 1.57
C GLY A 25 -4.65 18.37 2.65
N SER A 26 -5.12 17.65 3.66
CA SER A 26 -4.28 16.97 4.65
C SER A 26 -3.30 15.99 3.98
N LEU A 27 -2.22 15.62 4.69
CA LEU A 27 -1.28 14.62 4.18
C LEU A 27 -1.98 13.29 3.85
N ALA A 28 -2.95 12.89 4.67
CA ALA A 28 -3.75 11.70 4.44
C ALA A 28 -4.57 11.78 3.15
N GLU A 29 -5.18 12.93 2.85
CA GLU A 29 -5.93 13.12 1.60
C GLU A 29 -5.01 13.08 0.39
N SER A 30 -3.88 13.80 0.44
CA SER A 30 -2.87 13.76 -0.63
C SER A 30 -2.35 12.34 -0.87
N PHE A 31 -2.16 11.55 0.21
CA PHE A 31 -1.71 10.16 0.10
C PHE A 31 -2.76 9.27 -0.60
N LEU A 32 -4.02 9.39 -0.19
CA LEU A 32 -5.13 8.65 -0.81
C LEU A 32 -5.35 9.05 -2.27
N GLU A 33 -5.17 10.32 -2.62
CA GLU A 33 -5.23 10.80 -4.00
C GLU A 33 -4.15 10.16 -4.87
N GLU A 34 -2.92 10.02 -4.36
CA GLU A 34 -1.84 9.30 -5.06
C GLU A 34 -2.14 7.80 -5.20
N GLU A 35 -2.72 7.15 -4.20
CA GLU A 35 -3.14 5.75 -4.31
C GLU A 35 -4.27 5.57 -5.34
N LEU A 36 -5.22 6.51 -5.42
CA LEU A 36 -6.26 6.51 -6.44
C LEU A 36 -5.68 6.73 -7.85
N ARG A 37 -4.70 7.65 -7.99
CA ARG A 37 -3.98 7.85 -9.25
C ARG A 37 -3.23 6.58 -9.68
N LEU A 38 -2.50 5.95 -8.76
CA LEU A 38 -1.82 4.68 -9.03
C LEU A 38 -2.80 3.58 -9.43
N ASN A 39 -3.94 3.44 -8.73
CA ASN A 39 -4.96 2.46 -9.08
C ASN A 39 -5.53 2.70 -10.49
N ALA A 40 -5.76 3.96 -10.87
CA ALA A 40 -6.21 4.30 -12.22
C ALA A 40 -5.19 3.85 -13.27
N GLU A 41 -3.88 4.06 -13.04
CA GLU A 41 -2.82 3.61 -13.95
C GLU A 41 -2.73 2.07 -14.01
N LEU A 42 -2.79 1.40 -12.86
CA LEU A 42 -2.74 -0.06 -12.76
C LEU A 42 -3.94 -0.74 -13.44
N SER A 43 -5.12 -0.11 -13.41
CA SER A 43 -6.33 -0.63 -14.06
C SER A 43 -6.22 -0.76 -15.58
N GLN A 44 -5.27 -0.05 -16.19
CA GLN A 44 -5.02 -0.10 -17.63
C GLN A 44 -4.05 -1.23 -18.03
N LEU A 45 -3.41 -1.88 -17.06
CA LEU A 45 -2.45 -2.95 -17.32
C LEU A 45 -3.17 -4.26 -17.64
N GLN A 46 -2.61 -5.00 -18.58
CA GLN A 46 -3.02 -6.36 -18.90
C GLN A 46 -1.93 -7.33 -18.46
N PHE A 47 -2.34 -8.41 -17.81
CA PHE A 47 -1.44 -9.45 -17.34
C PHE A 47 -1.78 -10.74 -18.08
N SER A 48 -0.74 -11.43 -18.53
CA SER A 48 -0.84 -12.73 -19.17
C SER A 48 -0.56 -13.85 -18.17
N GLU A 49 -0.72 -15.08 -18.62
CA GLU A 49 -0.22 -16.26 -17.92
C GLU A 49 1.22 -16.05 -17.38
N PRO A 50 1.54 -16.52 -16.15
CA PRO A 50 0.71 -17.38 -15.30
C PRO A 50 -0.27 -16.63 -14.36
N VAL A 51 -0.56 -15.34 -14.59
CA VAL A 51 -1.49 -14.57 -13.76
C VAL A 51 -2.93 -14.91 -14.16
N GLY A 52 -3.68 -15.55 -13.27
CA GLY A 52 -5.09 -15.90 -13.49
C GLY A 52 -6.08 -14.92 -12.86
N ILE A 53 -5.81 -14.48 -11.62
CA ILE A 53 -6.68 -13.56 -10.86
C ILE A 53 -5.83 -12.48 -10.20
N ILE A 54 -6.34 -11.24 -10.24
CA ILE A 54 -5.69 -10.08 -9.62
C ILE A 54 -6.64 -9.50 -8.58
N TYR A 55 -6.14 -9.34 -7.36
CA TYR A 55 -6.85 -8.63 -6.32
C TYR A 55 -6.21 -7.25 -6.12
N ASN A 56 -7.05 -6.22 -6.07
CA ASN A 56 -6.68 -4.87 -5.62
C ASN A 56 -7.44 -4.52 -4.31
N PRO A 57 -6.84 -4.74 -3.13
CA PRO A 57 -7.50 -4.46 -1.86
C PRO A 57 -7.75 -2.96 -1.61
N VAL A 58 -7.00 -2.08 -2.28
CA VAL A 58 -7.23 -0.63 -2.20
C VAL A 58 -8.53 -0.23 -2.93
N GLU A 59 -9.15 -1.13 -3.70
CA GLU A 59 -10.49 -0.92 -4.27
C GLU A 59 -11.58 -1.56 -3.41
N TYR A 60 -11.55 -2.88 -3.21
CA TYR A 60 -12.66 -3.58 -2.53
C TYR A 60 -12.62 -3.46 -1.00
N ALA A 61 -11.44 -3.21 -0.40
CA ALA A 61 -11.28 -2.94 1.03
C ALA A 61 -10.98 -1.45 1.28
N TRP A 62 -11.50 -0.56 0.42
CA TRP A 62 -11.24 0.88 0.48
C TRP A 62 -11.62 1.51 1.81
N GLU A 63 -12.77 1.16 2.39
CA GLU A 63 -13.21 1.79 3.65
C GLU A 63 -12.25 1.57 4.83
N PRO A 64 -11.85 0.32 5.17
CA PRO A 64 -10.85 0.12 6.22
C PRO A 64 -9.47 0.68 5.82
N HIS A 65 -9.09 0.64 4.54
CA HIS A 65 -7.85 1.25 4.07
C HIS A 65 -7.83 2.77 4.28
N ARG A 66 -8.89 3.47 3.85
CA ARG A 66 -9.09 4.90 4.06
C ARG A 66 -9.13 5.23 5.55
N ASN A 67 -9.77 4.41 6.38
CA ASN A 67 -9.77 4.57 7.83
C ASN A 67 -8.35 4.51 8.39
N TYR A 68 -7.53 3.55 7.95
CA TYR A 68 -6.12 3.43 8.33
C TYR A 68 -5.30 4.67 7.95
N VAL A 69 -5.40 5.13 6.69
CA VAL A 69 -4.63 6.29 6.22
C VAL A 69 -5.07 7.58 6.93
N THR A 70 -6.37 7.85 7.02
CA THR A 70 -6.89 9.07 7.67
C THR A 70 -6.64 9.11 9.18
N ARG A 71 -6.58 7.95 9.83
CA ARG A 71 -6.26 7.84 11.26
C ARG A 71 -4.78 8.06 11.53
N TYR A 72 -3.89 7.51 10.69
CA TYR A 72 -2.48 7.41 11.03
C TYR A 72 -1.51 8.23 10.17
N CYS A 73 -1.97 8.79 9.05
CA CYS A 73 -1.17 9.65 8.16
C CYS A 73 -1.47 11.16 8.34
N GLN A 74 -1.68 11.61 9.58
CA GLN A 74 -2.11 13.00 9.87
C GLN A 74 -1.00 14.06 9.79
N GLY A 75 0.25 13.65 9.57
CA GLY A 75 1.41 14.54 9.53
C GLY A 75 2.64 13.84 8.99
N PRO A 76 3.72 14.59 8.67
CA PRO A 76 4.92 14.06 8.04
C PRO A 76 5.53 12.92 8.85
N LYS A 77 6.17 11.99 8.14
CA LYS A 77 6.74 10.77 8.70
C LYS A 77 8.24 10.78 8.48
N GLU A 78 8.98 10.45 9.53
CA GLU A 78 10.43 10.32 9.48
C GLU A 78 10.84 8.97 8.89
N VAL A 79 10.02 7.94 9.10
CA VAL A 79 10.30 6.57 8.67
C VAL A 79 9.10 6.00 7.91
N LEU A 80 9.36 5.53 6.69
CA LEU A 80 8.41 4.74 5.90
C LEU A 80 8.87 3.29 5.84
N PHE A 81 8.10 2.39 6.43
CA PHE A 81 8.28 0.95 6.22
C PHE A 81 7.55 0.55 4.93
N LEU A 82 8.28 -0.10 4.03
CA LEU A 82 7.78 -0.45 2.71
C LEU A 82 7.78 -1.97 2.52
N GLY A 83 6.59 -2.56 2.46
CA GLY A 83 6.40 -3.94 2.02
C GLY A 83 6.38 -4.05 0.49
N MET A 84 6.41 -5.28 -0.02
CA MET A 84 6.39 -5.52 -1.46
C MET A 84 4.97 -5.37 -2.03
N ASN A 85 4.05 -6.24 -1.61
CA ASN A 85 2.66 -6.26 -2.04
C ASN A 85 1.78 -7.05 -1.03
N PRO A 86 0.44 -7.02 -1.14
CA PRO A 86 -0.45 -7.71 -0.21
C PRO A 86 -0.20 -9.22 -0.14
N GLY A 87 -0.28 -9.77 1.08
CA GLY A 87 -0.48 -11.20 1.28
C GLY A 87 -1.97 -11.57 1.33
N PRO A 88 -2.31 -12.85 1.07
CA PRO A 88 -3.70 -13.28 0.86
C PRO A 88 -4.57 -13.28 2.13
N PHE A 89 -3.96 -13.29 3.31
CA PHE A 89 -4.68 -13.37 4.60
C PHE A 89 -4.46 -12.12 5.47
N GLY A 90 -3.66 -11.17 5.00
CA GLY A 90 -3.44 -9.87 5.63
C GLY A 90 -4.12 -8.77 4.84
N MET A 91 -3.35 -7.97 4.12
CA MET A 91 -3.87 -6.79 3.40
C MET A 91 -4.96 -7.13 2.38
N ALA A 92 -4.93 -8.32 1.75
CA ALA A 92 -6.02 -8.75 0.86
C ALA A 92 -7.36 -8.99 1.57
N GLN A 93 -7.36 -9.12 2.89
CA GLN A 93 -8.58 -9.25 3.69
C GLN A 93 -8.96 -7.92 4.32
N THR A 94 -7.98 -7.08 4.67
CA THR A 94 -8.20 -5.96 5.58
C THR A 94 -7.99 -4.57 4.97
N GLY A 95 -7.36 -4.50 3.79
CA GLY A 95 -6.93 -3.23 3.20
C GLY A 95 -5.73 -2.58 3.89
N VAL A 96 -5.21 -3.13 4.99
CA VAL A 96 -4.09 -2.55 5.74
C VAL A 96 -2.77 -3.26 5.42
N PRO A 97 -1.66 -2.56 5.16
CA PRO A 97 -0.34 -3.18 4.96
C PRO A 97 0.06 -4.07 6.14
N PHE A 98 0.60 -5.26 5.85
CA PHE A 98 0.87 -6.29 6.87
C PHE A 98 -0.38 -6.61 7.74
N GLY A 99 -1.57 -6.41 7.21
CA GLY A 99 -2.79 -6.28 7.99
C GLY A 99 -3.40 -7.60 8.42
N GLU A 100 -2.74 -8.30 9.33
CA GLU A 100 -3.35 -9.43 10.04
C GLU A 100 -4.59 -8.99 10.81
N VAL A 101 -5.68 -9.76 10.66
CA VAL A 101 -7.04 -9.35 11.06
C VAL A 101 -7.13 -8.91 12.52
N SER A 102 -6.58 -9.68 13.46
CA SER A 102 -6.68 -9.36 14.89
C SER A 102 -5.87 -8.11 15.23
N MET A 103 -4.68 -7.96 14.64
CA MET A 103 -3.87 -6.74 14.82
C MET A 103 -4.56 -5.50 14.25
N VAL A 104 -5.19 -5.62 13.08
CA VAL A 104 -5.93 -4.52 12.45
C VAL A 104 -7.16 -4.12 13.27
N ARG A 105 -7.98 -5.08 13.66
CA ARG A 105 -9.22 -4.82 14.40
C ARG A 105 -8.95 -4.41 15.84
N ASP A 106 -8.12 -5.16 16.56
CA ASP A 106 -8.05 -5.06 18.03
C ASP A 106 -6.96 -4.10 18.51
N TRP A 107 -5.87 -3.93 17.74
CA TRP A 107 -4.77 -3.03 18.13
C TRP A 107 -4.76 -1.72 17.33
N LEU A 108 -4.88 -1.78 16.00
CA LEU A 108 -4.99 -0.58 15.17
C LEU A 108 -6.40 0.04 15.24
N GLY A 109 -7.40 -0.68 15.73
CA GLY A 109 -8.77 -0.17 15.86
C GLY A 109 -9.38 0.24 14.52
N ILE A 110 -8.98 -0.41 13.43
CA ILE A 110 -9.46 -0.15 12.08
C ILE A 110 -10.63 -1.08 11.78
N VAL A 111 -11.72 -0.47 11.35
CA VAL A 111 -12.97 -1.17 10.99
C VAL A 111 -13.54 -0.57 9.72
N GLY A 112 -14.31 -1.36 9.00
CA GLY A 112 -15.00 -0.92 7.79
C GLY A 112 -15.51 -2.12 6.99
N PRO A 113 -16.48 -1.91 6.09
CA PRO A 113 -16.91 -2.95 5.17
C PRO A 113 -15.77 -3.32 4.21
N VAL A 114 -15.65 -4.61 3.93
CA VAL A 114 -14.80 -5.14 2.86
C VAL A 114 -15.73 -5.78 1.84
N LEU A 115 -15.65 -5.31 0.60
CA LEU A 115 -16.46 -5.80 -0.50
C LEU A 115 -15.81 -7.01 -1.15
N THR A 116 -16.60 -7.78 -1.89
CA THR A 116 -16.12 -8.89 -2.71
C THR A 116 -15.43 -8.35 -3.97
N PRO A 117 -14.23 -8.83 -4.34
CA PRO A 117 -13.62 -8.45 -5.62
C PRO A 117 -14.45 -8.97 -6.82
N PRO A 118 -14.29 -8.40 -8.03
CA PRO A 118 -15.09 -8.80 -9.19
C PRO A 118 -15.01 -10.29 -9.56
N GLN A 119 -13.87 -10.92 -9.26
CA GLN A 119 -13.65 -12.34 -9.43
C GLN A 119 -12.86 -12.85 -8.23
N GLU A 120 -13.32 -13.94 -7.61
CA GLU A 120 -12.62 -14.59 -6.50
C GLU A 120 -11.97 -15.90 -6.93
N HIS A 121 -10.75 -16.10 -6.43
CA HIS A 121 -10.06 -17.37 -6.53
C HIS A 121 -10.64 -18.33 -5.47
N PRO A 122 -11.04 -19.57 -5.84
CA PRO A 122 -11.78 -20.48 -4.96
C PRO A 122 -11.00 -20.87 -3.69
N LYS A 123 -9.67 -20.91 -3.75
CA LYS A 123 -8.81 -21.18 -2.57
C LYS A 123 -8.39 -19.94 -1.79
N ARG A 124 -8.79 -18.74 -2.21
CA ARG A 124 -8.39 -17.45 -1.61
C ARG A 124 -9.60 -16.49 -1.58
N PRO A 125 -10.70 -16.87 -0.91
CA PRO A 125 -11.84 -15.97 -0.76
C PRO A 125 -11.46 -14.74 0.09
N VAL A 126 -12.12 -13.62 -0.17
CA VAL A 126 -12.05 -12.40 0.63
C VAL A 126 -13.20 -12.42 1.62
N LEU A 127 -12.86 -12.67 2.88
CA LEU A 127 -13.77 -12.77 4.02
C LEU A 127 -13.72 -11.52 4.92
N GLY A 128 -12.93 -10.51 4.55
CA GLY A 128 -12.83 -9.27 5.29
C GLY A 128 -12.20 -9.43 6.67
N LEU A 129 -12.66 -8.59 7.61
CA LEU A 129 -12.27 -8.63 9.03
C LEU A 129 -12.83 -9.84 9.81
N GLU A 130 -13.55 -10.74 9.13
CA GLU A 130 -14.02 -12.02 9.67
C GLU A 130 -13.14 -13.20 9.21
N CYS A 131 -12.10 -12.96 8.41
CA CYS A 131 -11.20 -14.01 7.96
C CYS A 131 -10.57 -14.74 9.17
N PRO A 132 -10.74 -16.08 9.29
CA PRO A 132 -10.24 -16.83 10.45
C PRO A 132 -8.74 -17.14 10.35
N GLN A 133 -8.12 -16.87 9.21
CA GLN A 133 -6.71 -17.16 8.95
C GLN A 133 -5.84 -16.00 9.39
N SER A 134 -4.80 -16.30 10.17
CA SER A 134 -3.82 -15.30 10.59
C SER A 134 -2.66 -15.24 9.59
N GLU A 135 -2.35 -14.05 9.09
CA GLU A 135 -1.16 -13.81 8.28
C GLU A 135 0.07 -13.68 9.18
N VAL A 136 0.94 -14.70 9.16
CA VAL A 136 2.12 -14.77 10.05
C VAL A 136 3.04 -13.55 9.91
N SER A 137 3.25 -13.07 8.68
CA SER A 137 4.08 -11.88 8.43
C SER A 137 3.49 -10.63 9.10
N GLY A 138 2.18 -10.42 8.94
CA GLY A 138 1.46 -9.32 9.58
C GLY A 138 1.42 -9.41 11.09
N ALA A 139 1.13 -10.60 11.64
CA ALA A 139 1.14 -10.86 13.07
C ALA A 139 2.50 -10.55 13.70
N ARG A 140 3.60 -10.94 13.03
CA ARG A 140 4.97 -10.64 13.49
C ARG A 140 5.28 -9.15 13.42
N PHE A 141 4.97 -8.52 12.29
CA PHE A 141 5.27 -7.11 12.06
C PHE A 141 4.56 -6.21 13.08
N TRP A 142 3.23 -6.30 13.15
CA TRP A 142 2.47 -5.47 14.09
C TRP A 142 2.63 -5.93 15.53
N GLY A 143 2.81 -7.23 15.78
CA GLY A 143 3.07 -7.74 17.13
C GLY A 143 4.37 -7.19 17.72
N PHE A 144 5.41 -7.01 16.90
CA PHE A 144 6.64 -6.34 17.31
C PHE A 144 6.38 -4.89 17.76
N PHE A 145 5.71 -4.09 16.93
CA PHE A 145 5.43 -2.69 17.26
C PHE A 145 4.42 -2.52 18.39
N ARG A 146 3.45 -3.43 18.55
CA ARG A 146 2.60 -3.47 19.74
C ARG A 146 3.42 -3.63 21.01
N ASN A 147 4.38 -4.56 21.00
CA ASN A 147 5.22 -4.81 22.19
C ASN A 147 6.18 -3.65 22.45
N LEU A 148 6.71 -3.01 21.41
CA LEU A 148 7.67 -1.91 21.52
C LEU A 148 7.00 -0.59 21.92
N CYS A 149 5.85 -0.27 21.33
CA CYS A 149 5.22 1.04 21.41
C CYS A 149 4.00 1.07 22.35
N GLY A 150 3.41 -0.08 22.67
CA GLY A 150 2.19 -0.20 23.47
C GLY A 150 0.95 0.24 22.69
N GLN A 151 0.85 1.54 22.39
CA GLN A 151 -0.25 2.16 21.64
C GLN A 151 0.16 2.42 20.18
N PRO A 152 -0.76 2.30 19.21
CA PRO A 152 -0.44 2.54 17.80
C PRO A 152 -0.03 4.00 17.56
N GLU A 153 -0.61 4.97 18.27
CA GLU A 153 -0.29 6.40 18.12
C GLU A 153 1.20 6.69 18.38
N VAL A 154 1.84 5.93 19.27
CA VAL A 154 3.28 6.06 19.55
C VAL A 154 4.12 5.65 18.35
N PHE A 155 3.75 4.57 17.65
CA PHE A 155 4.41 4.15 16.42
C PHE A 155 4.14 5.15 15.29
N PHE A 156 2.88 5.52 15.07
CA PHE A 156 2.49 6.39 13.97
C PHE A 156 2.86 7.86 14.18
N HIS A 157 3.39 8.25 15.34
CA HIS A 157 3.89 9.61 15.52
C HIS A 157 5.00 9.95 14.52
N HIS A 158 5.94 9.02 14.29
CA HIS A 158 7.07 9.21 13.36
C HIS A 158 7.06 8.24 12.17
N CYS A 159 6.37 7.10 12.30
CA CYS A 159 6.42 6.02 11.31
C CYS A 159 5.14 5.91 10.50
N PHE A 160 5.23 5.35 9.30
CA PHE A 160 4.08 4.86 8.54
C PHE A 160 4.45 3.59 7.77
N VAL A 161 3.45 2.86 7.32
CA VAL A 161 3.63 1.58 6.63
C VAL A 161 2.82 1.58 5.35
N HIS A 162 3.44 1.15 4.26
CA HIS A 162 2.84 1.06 2.94
C HIS A 162 3.40 -0.14 2.16
N ASN A 163 2.77 -0.51 1.05
CA ASN A 163 3.28 -1.51 0.12
C ASN A 163 3.68 -0.83 -1.19
N LEU A 164 4.79 -1.25 -1.79
CA LEU A 164 5.23 -0.72 -3.09
C LEU A 164 4.21 -0.97 -4.21
N CYS A 165 3.54 -2.12 -4.19
CA CYS A 165 2.51 -2.50 -5.15
C CYS A 165 1.23 -2.89 -4.39
N PRO A 166 0.04 -2.34 -4.73
CA PRO A 166 -1.21 -2.70 -4.07
C PRO A 166 -1.81 -4.02 -4.61
N LEU A 167 -1.27 -4.60 -5.67
CA LEU A 167 -1.86 -5.77 -6.33
C LEU A 167 -1.36 -7.09 -5.72
N LEU A 168 -2.28 -8.04 -5.57
CA LEU A 168 -1.97 -9.45 -5.32
C LEU A 168 -2.28 -10.26 -6.58
N PHE A 169 -1.28 -10.99 -7.06
CA PHE A 169 -1.36 -11.85 -8.23
C PHE A 169 -1.54 -13.30 -7.81
N LEU A 170 -2.54 -13.96 -8.36
CA LEU A 170 -2.86 -15.37 -8.11
C LEU A 170 -2.81 -16.14 -9.42
N ALA A 171 -2.15 -17.30 -9.38
CA ALA A 171 -2.26 -18.29 -10.44
C ALA A 171 -3.69 -18.88 -10.45
N PRO A 172 -4.12 -19.49 -11.58
CA PRO A 172 -5.42 -20.15 -11.70
C PRO A 172 -5.72 -21.24 -10.65
#